data_AF-Q0U335-F1
#
_entry.id   AF-Q0U335-F1
#
_cell.length_a   1.000
_cell.length_b   1.000
_cell.length_c   1.000
_cell.angle_alpha   90.00
_cell.angle_beta   90.00
_cell.angle_gamma   90.00
#
_symmetry.space_group_name_H-M   'P 1'
#
loop_
_entity.id
_entity.type
_entity.pdbx_description
1 polymer ?
#
loop_
_entity_poly.entity_id
_entity_poly.type
_entity_poly.pdbx_seq_one_letter_code
_entity_poly.pdbx_strand_id
1 'polypeptide(L)'
;MDCQPSDTDRGEPTYTEPPRGDDCDKSLPKNFDKPLTCFFWYQTGRCSKRDIDCIYAHYDTGYYAAGPIHVARPTGTIAVAGRNARQMSSTNAPLQILPSIADLHLKAARLAAWEQELMRREASVTLREQQLNSTLHGGRPSRARRQERGARNRGELRTVDRRRREGAA
;
A
#
# COMPACT_ATOMS: atom_id res chain seq x y z
N MET A 1 62.80 -51.82 -26.42
CA MET A 1 62.55 -50.50 -25.82
C MET A 1 61.10 -50.21 -26.08
N ASP A 2 60.27 -50.62 -25.12
CA ASP A 2 58.83 -50.67 -25.21
C ASP A 2 58.26 -49.37 -24.62
N CYS A 3 57.59 -48.58 -25.45
CA CYS A 3 56.69 -47.52 -25.01
C CYS A 3 55.26 -48.03 -25.15
N GLN A 4 54.58 -48.27 -24.03
CA GLN A 4 53.13 -48.47 -24.01
C GLN A 4 52.41 -47.11 -24.01
N PRO A 5 51.36 -46.91 -24.81
CA PRO A 5 50.39 -45.84 -24.61
C PRO A 5 49.30 -46.27 -23.62
N SER A 6 49.00 -45.39 -22.67
CA SER A 6 47.87 -45.50 -21.74
C SER A 6 46.62 -44.89 -22.37
N ASP A 7 45.73 -45.72 -22.91
CA ASP A 7 44.45 -45.29 -23.47
C ASP A 7 43.35 -45.26 -22.40
N THR A 8 42.99 -44.02 -22.05
CA THR A 8 41.65 -43.51 -21.73
C THR A 8 40.57 -44.48 -21.26
N ASP A 9 40.32 -44.45 -19.95
CA ASP A 9 39.02 -44.77 -19.35
C ASP A 9 38.03 -43.62 -19.66
N ARG A 10 37.29 -43.73 -20.78
CA ARG A 10 36.08 -42.93 -21.02
C ARG A 10 34.94 -43.59 -20.25
N GLY A 11 34.78 -43.22 -18.99
CA GLY A 11 33.58 -43.52 -18.23
C GLY A 11 32.34 -43.02 -19.00
N GLU A 12 31.47 -43.96 -19.39
CA GLU A 12 30.19 -43.68 -19.99
C GLU A 12 29.35 -42.80 -19.05
N PRO A 13 28.78 -41.66 -19.50
CA PRO A 13 27.72 -41.02 -18.77
C PRO A 13 26.49 -41.95 -18.85
N THR A 14 26.23 -42.67 -17.78
CA THR A 14 24.95 -43.36 -17.60
C THR A 14 23.85 -42.31 -17.62
N TYR A 15 23.24 -42.09 -18.78
CA TYR A 15 21.99 -41.37 -18.89
C TYR A 15 20.93 -42.23 -18.22
N THR A 16 20.76 -42.03 -16.91
CA THR A 16 19.60 -42.53 -16.18
C THR A 16 18.39 -41.91 -16.87
N GLU A 17 17.64 -42.73 -17.60
CA GLU A 17 16.43 -42.29 -18.29
C GLU A 17 15.55 -41.52 -17.30
N PRO A 18 15.05 -40.32 -17.66
CA PRO A 18 14.12 -39.61 -16.80
C PRO A 18 12.90 -40.51 -16.60
N PRO A 19 12.42 -40.67 -15.35
CA PRO A 19 11.27 -41.52 -15.06
C PRO A 19 10.10 -41.06 -15.93
N ARG A 20 9.64 -41.96 -16.81
CA ARG A 20 8.43 -41.78 -17.61
C ARG A 20 7.27 -41.70 -16.61
N GLY A 21 6.46 -40.64 -16.72
CA GLY A 21 5.32 -40.34 -15.82
C GLY A 21 4.43 -41.56 -15.57
N ASP A 22 3.80 -41.66 -14.39
CA ASP A 22 2.45 -41.07 -14.26
C ASP A 22 2.04 -40.72 -12.82
N ASP A 23 2.97 -40.68 -11.87
CA ASP A 23 2.66 -40.24 -10.50
C ASP A 23 3.17 -38.81 -10.27
N CYS A 24 2.42 -37.83 -10.75
CA CYS A 24 2.63 -36.45 -10.31
C CYS A 24 2.35 -36.41 -8.80
N ASP A 25 3.39 -36.20 -8.00
CA ASP A 25 3.27 -36.15 -6.54
C ASP A 25 2.31 -34.99 -6.17
N LYS A 26 1.05 -35.34 -5.91
CA LYS A 26 0.00 -34.39 -5.53
C LYS A 26 0.24 -33.79 -4.14
N SER A 27 1.35 -34.08 -3.48
CA SER A 27 1.81 -33.35 -2.30
C SER A 27 2.40 -31.97 -2.66
N LEU A 28 2.86 -31.79 -3.90
CA LEU A 28 3.51 -30.58 -4.35
C LEU A 28 2.50 -29.53 -4.86
N PRO A 29 2.60 -28.26 -4.44
CA PRO A 29 1.70 -27.19 -4.89
C PRO A 29 1.63 -26.96 -6.40
N LYS A 30 2.66 -27.35 -7.16
CA LYS A 30 2.65 -27.30 -8.63
C LYS A 30 1.78 -28.39 -9.29
N ASN A 31 1.38 -29.43 -8.55
CA ASN A 31 0.61 -30.57 -9.04
C ASN A 31 -0.86 -30.55 -8.56
N PHE A 32 -1.29 -29.48 -7.88
CA PHE A 32 -2.70 -29.31 -7.50
C PHE A 32 -3.56 -28.93 -8.72
N ASP A 33 -4.88 -29.14 -8.63
CA ASP A 33 -5.83 -28.69 -9.67
C ASP A 33 -5.72 -27.18 -9.96
N LYS A 34 -5.28 -26.41 -8.95
CA LYS A 34 -4.93 -24.99 -9.04
C LYS A 34 -3.47 -24.81 -8.64
N PRO A 35 -2.53 -24.95 -9.59
CA PRO A 35 -1.11 -24.89 -9.28
C PRO A 35 -0.70 -23.47 -8.87
N LEU A 36 0.17 -23.37 -7.88
CA LEU A 36 0.70 -22.07 -7.42
C LEU A 36 1.97 -21.70 -8.20
N THR A 37 1.96 -20.51 -8.80
CA THR A 37 3.11 -19.88 -9.45
C THR A 37 4.17 -19.51 -8.42
N CYS A 38 5.42 -19.82 -8.72
CA CYS A 38 6.58 -19.50 -7.91
C CYS A 38 6.77 -17.98 -7.78
N PHE A 39 6.81 -17.48 -6.54
CA PHE A 39 6.98 -16.07 -6.24
C PHE A 39 8.25 -15.47 -6.87
N PHE A 40 9.40 -16.15 -6.73
CA PHE A 40 10.66 -15.64 -7.26
C PHE A 40 10.67 -15.61 -8.79
N TRP A 41 10.19 -16.68 -9.44
CA TRP A 41 10.11 -16.73 -10.89
C TRP A 41 9.18 -15.64 -11.43
N TYR A 42 8.01 -15.43 -10.82
CA TYR A 42 7.09 -14.37 -11.24
C TYR A 42 7.66 -12.96 -11.03
N GLN A 43 8.30 -12.71 -9.88
CA GLN A 43 8.78 -11.38 -9.52
C GLN A 43 10.07 -10.97 -10.25
N THR A 44 10.99 -11.90 -10.48
CA THR A 44 12.32 -11.61 -11.04
C THR A 44 12.59 -12.28 -12.38
N GLY A 45 11.67 -13.12 -12.87
CA GLY A 45 11.88 -13.98 -14.03
C GLY A 45 12.81 -15.17 -13.76
N ARG A 46 13.37 -15.31 -12.55
CA ARG A 46 14.38 -16.33 -12.24
C ARG A 46 14.23 -16.90 -10.84
N CYS A 47 14.07 -18.22 -10.74
CA CYS A 47 14.20 -18.95 -9.48
C CYS A 47 15.61 -19.53 -9.34
N SER A 48 16.13 -19.59 -8.12
CA SER A 48 17.40 -20.29 -7.83
C SER A 48 17.29 -21.81 -7.98
N LYS A 49 16.06 -22.36 -7.94
CA LYS A 49 15.79 -23.79 -8.14
C LYS A 49 15.44 -24.07 -9.60
N ARG A 50 15.78 -25.26 -10.09
CA ARG A 50 15.29 -25.77 -11.38
C ARG A 50 13.79 -26.04 -11.29
N ASP A 51 13.11 -26.10 -12.43
CA ASP A 51 11.66 -26.33 -12.49
C ASP A 51 11.23 -27.66 -11.84
N ILE A 52 12.03 -28.72 -12.03
CA ILE A 52 11.78 -30.02 -11.39
C ILE A 52 11.95 -29.97 -9.86
N ASP A 53 12.91 -29.20 -9.37
CA ASP A 53 13.26 -29.09 -7.94
C ASP A 53 12.42 -28.04 -7.19
N CYS A 54 11.72 -27.18 -7.93
CA CYS A 54 10.82 -26.19 -7.36
C CYS A 54 9.49 -26.84 -7.01
N ILE A 55 8.96 -26.51 -5.84
CA ILE A 55 7.66 -26.99 -5.36
C ILE A 55 6.49 -26.20 -5.98
N TYR A 56 6.80 -25.06 -6.61
CA TYR A 56 5.87 -24.15 -7.27
C TYR A 56 6.12 -24.13 -8.78
N ALA A 57 5.12 -23.74 -9.57
CA ALA A 57 5.20 -23.68 -11.03
C ALA A 57 6.06 -22.50 -11.52
N HIS A 58 6.91 -22.72 -12.53
CA HIS A 58 7.62 -21.65 -13.27
C HIS A 58 6.89 -21.25 -14.56
N TYR A 59 5.58 -21.09 -14.47
CA TYR A 59 4.73 -20.52 -15.50
C TYR A 59 3.56 -19.82 -14.83
N ASP A 60 2.92 -18.86 -15.51
CA ASP A 60 1.80 -18.12 -14.95
C ASP A 60 0.53 -19.00 -14.91
N THR A 61 0.07 -19.27 -13.69
CA THR A 61 -1.15 -20.05 -13.41
C THR A 61 -2.33 -19.18 -13.00
N GLY A 62 -2.13 -17.86 -12.84
CA GLY A 62 -3.09 -16.94 -12.24
C GLY A 62 -3.21 -17.06 -10.71
N TYR A 63 -2.53 -18.02 -10.07
CA TYR A 63 -2.52 -18.21 -8.62
C TYR A 63 -1.09 -18.11 -8.08
N TYR A 64 -0.81 -17.14 -7.22
CA TYR A 64 0.56 -16.81 -6.81
C TYR A 64 0.89 -17.30 -5.40
N ALA A 65 2.09 -17.89 -5.24
CA ALA A 65 2.63 -18.17 -3.92
C ALA A 65 2.97 -16.89 -3.17
N ALA A 66 2.75 -16.88 -1.85
CA ALA A 66 3.16 -15.76 -1.00
C ALA A 66 4.69 -15.66 -0.92
N GLY A 67 5.18 -14.43 -0.80
CA GLY A 67 6.61 -14.15 -0.59
C GLY A 67 7.14 -14.74 0.73
N PRO A 68 8.47 -14.94 0.83
CA PRO A 68 9.09 -15.40 2.07
C PRO A 68 8.92 -14.36 3.19
N ILE A 69 8.65 -14.83 4.41
CA ILE A 69 8.66 -14.01 5.62
C ILE A 69 10.00 -14.24 6.32
N HIS A 70 10.63 -13.16 6.77
CA HIS A 70 11.84 -13.22 7.58
C HIS A 70 11.46 -13.33 9.06
N VAL A 71 11.84 -14.44 9.69
CA VAL A 71 11.61 -14.65 11.12
C VAL A 71 12.95 -14.56 11.84
N ALA A 72 13.03 -13.69 12.84
CA ALA A 72 14.19 -13.58 13.71
C ALA A 72 14.27 -14.78 14.67
N ARG A 73 15.42 -15.43 14.73
CA ARG A 73 15.76 -16.49 15.69
C ARG A 73 17.04 -16.10 16.45
N PRO A 74 17.31 -16.72 17.63
CA PRO A 74 18.50 -16.43 18.41
C PRO A 74 19.82 -16.58 17.63
N THR A 75 19.84 -17.49 16.65
CA THR A 75 21.01 -17.82 15.83
C THR A 75 21.07 -17.08 14.49
N GLY A 76 20.14 -16.17 14.20
CA GLY A 76 20.08 -15.40 12.95
C GLY A 76 18.67 -15.25 12.37
N THR A 77 18.56 -14.73 11.15
CA THR A 77 17.29 -14.59 10.43
C THR A 77 17.11 -15.75 9.45
N ILE A 78 15.92 -16.37 9.47
CA ILE A 78 15.56 -17.39 8.49
C ILE A 78 14.41 -16.91 7.60
N ALA A 79 14.48 -17.25 6.31
CA ALA A 79 13.40 -17.01 5.36
C ALA A 79 12.50 -18.25 5.31
N VAL A 80 11.22 -18.09 5.62
CA VAL A 80 10.22 -19.17 5.58
C VAL A 80 9.11 -18.78 4.63
N ALA A 81 8.70 -19.69 3.75
CA ALA A 81 7.60 -19.48 2.80
C ALA A 81 6.49 -20.53 2.96
N GLY A 82 5.31 -20.24 2.43
CA GLY A 82 4.19 -21.19 2.34
C GLY A 82 3.58 -21.59 3.69
N ARG A 83 3.23 -22.88 3.85
CA ARG A 83 2.55 -23.42 5.04
C ARG A 83 3.36 -23.21 6.32
N ASN A 84 4.69 -23.32 6.23
CA ASN A 84 5.59 -23.10 7.35
C ASN A 84 5.60 -21.63 7.81
N ALA A 85 5.42 -20.68 6.89
CA ALA A 85 5.33 -19.26 7.23
C ALA A 85 4.06 -18.96 8.04
N ARG A 86 2.93 -19.56 7.63
CA ARG A 86 1.66 -19.45 8.39
C ARG A 86 1.77 -20.06 9.77
N GLN A 87 2.37 -21.25 9.89
CA GLN A 87 2.58 -21.90 11.18
C GLN A 87 3.48 -21.07 12.10
N MET A 88 4.57 -20.48 11.58
CA MET A 88 5.44 -19.58 12.35
C MET A 88 4.73 -18.28 12.74
N SER A 89 3.80 -17.78 11.91
CA SER A 89 2.99 -16.60 12.26
C SER A 89 1.87 -16.89 13.27
N SER A 90 1.32 -18.10 13.26
CA SER A 90 0.16 -18.47 14.09
C SER A 90 0.53 -19.13 15.42
N THR A 91 1.70 -19.74 15.52
CA THR A 91 2.17 -20.41 16.73
C THR A 91 3.59 -19.95 17.05
N ASN A 92 3.75 -19.31 18.21
CA ASN A 92 5.01 -18.78 18.75
C ASN A 92 5.49 -17.45 18.16
N ALA A 93 4.73 -16.38 18.35
CA ALA A 93 5.39 -15.22 18.97
C ALA A 93 5.89 -15.71 20.33
N PRO A 94 7.20 -15.69 20.63
CA PRO A 94 7.67 -16.05 21.96
C PRO A 94 6.86 -15.23 22.96
N LEU A 95 6.31 -15.88 24.00
CA LEU A 95 5.65 -15.21 25.13
C LEU A 95 6.58 -14.20 25.86
N GLN A 96 7.78 -13.96 25.35
CA GLN A 96 8.79 -13.03 25.84
C GLN A 96 8.73 -11.63 25.20
N ILE A 97 7.87 -11.39 24.20
CA ILE A 97 7.64 -10.04 23.64
C ILE A 97 6.14 -9.68 23.69
N LEU A 98 5.48 -10.04 24.78
CA LEU A 98 4.24 -9.35 25.14
C LEU A 98 4.64 -8.02 25.78
N PRO A 99 4.20 -6.87 25.26
CA PRO A 99 4.43 -5.59 25.92
C PRO A 99 3.89 -5.68 27.35
N SER A 100 4.63 -5.13 28.31
CA SER A 100 4.16 -5.07 29.69
C SER A 100 2.82 -4.34 29.75
N ILE A 101 1.98 -4.67 30.73
CA ILE A 101 0.74 -3.92 30.99
C ILE A 101 1.04 -2.43 31.13
N ALA A 102 2.18 -2.07 31.73
CA ALA A 102 2.65 -0.70 31.83
C ALA A 102 2.93 -0.07 30.45
N ASP A 103 3.54 -0.81 29.51
CA ASP A 103 3.80 -0.33 28.15
C ASP A 103 2.51 -0.10 27.38
N LEU A 104 1.51 -0.98 27.59
CA LEU A 104 0.19 -0.83 26.99
C LEU A 104 -0.52 0.41 27.54
N HIS A 105 -0.48 0.63 28.84
CA HIS A 105 -1.05 1.84 29.45
C HIS A 105 -0.35 3.11 28.95
N LEU A 106 0.98 3.10 28.82
CA LEU A 106 1.73 4.24 28.27
C LEU A 106 1.35 4.53 26.81
N LYS A 107 1.23 3.48 25.98
CA LYS A 107 0.76 3.63 24.60
C LYS A 107 -0.66 4.15 24.53
N ALA A 108 -1.57 3.65 25.38
CA ALA A 108 -2.95 4.11 25.46
C ALA A 108 -3.02 5.59 25.86
N ALA A 109 -2.25 6.02 26.86
CA ALA A 109 -2.17 7.42 27.27
C ALA A 109 -1.65 8.33 26.14
N ARG A 110 -0.65 7.87 25.38
CA ARG A 110 -0.13 8.60 24.21
C ARG A 110 -1.18 8.76 23.12
N LEU A 111 -1.91 7.69 22.81
CA LEU A 111 -3.00 7.73 21.82
C LEU A 111 -4.11 8.68 22.26
N ALA A 112 -4.54 8.62 23.53
CA ALA A 112 -5.54 9.53 24.07
C ALA A 112 -5.10 11.00 23.97
N ALA A 113 -3.82 11.30 24.24
CA ALA A 113 -3.28 12.65 24.07
C ALA A 113 -3.30 13.11 22.61
N TRP A 114 -3.00 12.20 21.67
CA TRP A 114 -3.08 12.49 20.23
C TRP A 114 -4.52 12.70 19.76
N GLU A 115 -5.48 11.94 20.26
CA GLU A 115 -6.90 12.11 19.96
C GLU A 115 -7.41 13.49 20.43
N GLN A 116 -7.02 13.92 21.63
CA GLN A 116 -7.35 15.26 22.13
C GLN A 116 -6.72 16.38 21.28
N GLU A 117 -5.47 16.21 20.85
CA GLU A 117 -4.80 17.13 19.93
C GLU A 117 -5.55 17.22 18.61
N LEU A 118 -5.96 16.09 18.05
CA LEU A 118 -6.72 16.03 16.80
C LEU A 118 -8.06 16.76 16.94
N MET A 119 -8.82 16.49 17.99
CA MET A 119 -10.10 17.18 18.24
C MET A 119 -9.93 18.70 18.35
N ARG A 120 -8.84 19.18 18.96
CA ARG A 120 -8.56 20.62 19.05
C ARG A 120 -8.27 21.24 17.70
N ARG A 121 -7.54 20.52 16.84
CA ARG A 121 -7.26 20.96 15.46
C ARG A 121 -8.53 20.99 14.62
N GLU A 122 -9.35 19.95 14.70
CA GLU A 122 -10.65 19.89 14.00
C GLU A 122 -11.58 21.04 14.44
N ALA A 123 -11.65 21.31 15.74
CA ALA A 123 -12.42 22.45 16.26
C ALA A 123 -11.90 23.80 15.74
N SER A 124 -10.58 23.97 15.67
CA SER A 124 -9.95 25.18 15.12
C SER A 124 -10.25 25.36 13.63
N VAL A 125 -10.18 24.27 12.84
CA VAL A 125 -10.53 24.28 11.42
C VAL A 125 -11.99 24.64 11.23
N THR A 126 -12.89 24.00 11.98
CA THR A 126 -14.33 24.26 11.92
C THR A 126 -14.65 25.73 12.23
N LEU A 127 -14.00 26.31 13.25
CA LEU A 127 -14.17 27.73 13.59
C LEU A 127 -13.70 28.63 12.43
N ARG A 128 -12.54 28.33 11.85
CA ARG A 128 -12.00 29.07 10.71
C ARG A 128 -12.91 28.96 9.49
N GLU A 129 -13.46 27.78 9.21
CA GLU A 129 -14.44 27.57 8.16
C GLU A 129 -15.69 28.41 8.38
N GLN A 130 -16.23 28.48 9.60
CA GLN A 130 -17.37 29.34 9.92
C GLN A 130 -17.06 30.83 9.72
N GLN A 131 -15.86 31.28 10.09
CA GLN A 131 -15.41 32.65 9.86
C GLN A 131 -15.29 32.97 8.36
N LEU A 132 -14.69 32.07 7.59
CA LEU A 132 -14.61 32.21 6.12
C LEU A 132 -16.02 32.19 5.50
N ASN A 133 -16.89 31.31 5.97
CA ASN A 133 -18.24 31.20 5.44
C ASN A 133 -19.06 32.47 5.74
N SER A 134 -18.95 33.03 6.94
CA SER A 134 -19.63 34.27 7.31
C SER A 134 -19.10 35.49 6.54
N THR A 135 -17.79 35.57 6.27
CA THR A 135 -17.23 36.65 5.43
C THR A 135 -17.68 36.53 3.97
N LEU A 136 -17.74 35.32 3.42
CA LEU A 136 -18.24 35.08 2.06
C LEU A 136 -19.73 35.43 1.92
N HIS A 137 -20.56 35.06 2.90
CA HIS A 137 -22.01 35.26 2.85
C HIS A 137 -22.45 36.66 3.35
N GLY A 138 -21.71 37.30 4.25
CA GLY A 138 -22.02 38.62 4.81
C GLY A 138 -21.54 39.80 3.96
N GLY A 139 -20.64 39.58 3.00
CA GLY A 139 -19.96 40.65 2.25
C GLY A 139 -20.59 41.06 0.91
N ARG A 140 -21.61 40.36 0.41
CA ARG A 140 -22.29 40.75 -0.84
C ARG A 140 -23.56 41.53 -0.52
N PRO A 141 -23.58 42.88 -0.61
CA PRO A 141 -24.85 43.58 -0.68
C PRO A 141 -25.64 42.93 -1.82
N SER A 142 -26.85 42.48 -1.52
CA SER A 142 -27.73 41.86 -2.51
C SER A 142 -27.74 42.72 -3.77
N ARG A 143 -27.72 42.09 -4.96
CA ARG A 143 -27.79 42.81 -6.24
C ARG A 143 -28.90 43.88 -6.22
N ALA A 144 -30.00 43.59 -5.50
CA ALA A 144 -31.09 44.52 -5.20
C ALA A 144 -30.62 45.82 -4.51
N ARG A 145 -29.90 45.75 -3.39
CA ARG A 145 -29.39 46.95 -2.69
C ARG A 145 -28.40 47.76 -3.53
N ARG A 146 -27.61 47.10 -4.39
CA ARG A 146 -26.70 47.78 -5.31
C ARG A 146 -27.46 48.49 -6.44
N GLN A 147 -28.55 47.89 -6.94
CA GLN A 147 -29.43 48.51 -7.93
C GLN A 147 -30.22 49.70 -7.35
N GLU A 148 -30.75 49.60 -6.14
CA GLU A 148 -31.47 50.70 -5.47
C GLU A 148 -30.58 51.91 -5.22
N ARG A 149 -29.35 51.72 -4.72
CA ARG A 149 -28.39 52.83 -4.58
C ARG A 149 -28.05 53.46 -5.93
N GLY A 150 -27.87 52.65 -6.97
CA GLY A 150 -27.63 53.13 -8.33
C GLY A 150 -28.82 53.91 -8.91
N ALA A 151 -30.05 53.53 -8.57
CA ALA A 151 -31.27 54.24 -8.98
C ALA A 151 -31.42 55.58 -8.24
N ARG A 152 -31.20 55.62 -6.92
CA ARG A 152 -31.24 56.87 -6.13
C ARG A 152 -30.21 57.89 -6.61
N ASN A 153 -28.95 57.49 -6.80
CA ASN A 153 -27.91 58.40 -7.31
C ASN A 153 -28.24 58.95 -8.71
N ARG A 154 -28.82 58.13 -9.60
CA ARG A 154 -29.25 58.59 -10.93
C ARG A 154 -30.42 59.58 -10.86
N GLY A 155 -31.32 59.41 -9.89
CA GLY A 155 -32.39 60.38 -9.61
C GLY A 155 -31.85 61.72 -9.13
N GLU A 156 -30.92 61.69 -8.17
CA GLU A 156 -30.30 62.90 -7.61
C GLU A 156 -29.52 63.69 -8.67
N LEU A 157 -28.71 63.03 -9.50
CA LEU A 157 -27.98 63.66 -10.60
C LEU A 157 -28.90 64.42 -11.56
N ARG A 158 -30.07 63.84 -11.90
CA ARG A 158 -31.07 64.52 -12.75
C ARG A 158 -31.68 65.74 -12.09
N THR A 159 -31.91 65.70 -10.78
CA THR A 159 -32.46 66.86 -10.05
C THR A 159 -31.47 68.02 -9.94
N VAL A 160 -30.18 67.73 -9.76
CA VAL A 160 -29.13 68.76 -9.71
C VAL A 160 -28.98 69.43 -11.09
N ASP A 161 -28.99 68.64 -12.17
CA ASP A 161 -28.84 69.15 -13.53
C ASP A 161 -30.02 70.03 -13.96
N ARG A 162 -31.25 69.68 -13.51
CA ARG A 162 -32.44 70.50 -13.72
C ARG A 162 -32.34 71.87 -13.01
N ARG A 163 -31.95 71.91 -11.74
CA ARG A 163 -31.78 73.17 -10.99
C ARG A 163 -30.71 74.07 -11.62
N ARG A 164 -29.65 73.48 -12.17
CA ARG A 164 -28.57 74.23 -12.82
C ARG A 164 -29.03 74.91 -14.11
N ARG A 165 -29.96 74.30 -14.85
CA ARG A 165 -30.58 74.91 -16.04
C ARG A 165 -31.59 76.00 -15.69
N GLU A 166 -32.38 75.78 -14.64
CA GLU A 166 -33.41 76.74 -14.20
C GLU A 166 -32.82 77.98 -13.51
N GLY A 167 -31.61 77.91 -12.93
CA GLY A 167 -30.94 79.04 -12.28
C GLY A 167 -29.96 79.84 -13.16
N ALA A 168 -29.83 79.51 -14.44
CA ALA A 168 -28.93 80.18 -15.39
C ALA A 168 -29.66 81.04 -16.45
N ALA A 169 -30.98 81.18 -16.31
CA ALA A 169 -31.85 82.04 -17.11
C ALA A 169 -32.29 83.24 -16.27
#